data_AF-M5BVP5-F1
#
_entry.id   AF-M5BVP5-F1
#
_cell.length_a   1.000
_cell.length_b   1.000
_cell.length_c   1.000
_cell.angle_alpha   90.00
_cell.angle_beta   90.00
_cell.angle_gamma   90.00
#
_symmetry.space_group_name_H-M   'P 1'
#
loop_
_entity.id
_entity.type
_entity.pdbx_description
1 polymer ?
#
loop_
_entity_poly.entity_id
_entity_poly.type
_entity_poly.pdbx_seq_one_letter_code
_entity_poly.pdbx_strand_id
1 'polypeptide(L)'
;MEAFRVAIDLLPHFTWLGATTTQQYHDLSLVKNFAVRAAFTAICSSEYSQALEWLEHARCVVWNRSLMLRSPVDSLALSYPDLAHRLQTVSRQLHCANSGLQPSGVDLSSSNTIEHRHRLARQYSDVVNQVRDLPGFGDFLQRTKVNDLTRAACHGPIVVINCYEQRCDALIILPGKHDISHLPLPGFTEHAAQRSLSDLRSSLRRSGIRERGFRIWQESPAHEVIGRVLATLWHSVVKPVLDLLAYTVLH
;
A
#
# COMPACT_ATOMS: atom_id res chain seq x y z
N MET A 1 -7.81 -2.70 16.30
CA MET A 1 -8.14 -3.50 15.10
C MET A 1 -9.28 -2.91 14.30
N GLU A 2 -10.46 -2.70 14.88
CA GLU A 2 -11.63 -2.19 14.14
C GLU A 2 -11.42 -0.83 13.47
N ALA A 3 -10.82 0.14 14.17
CA ALA A 3 -10.52 1.45 13.60
C ALA A 3 -9.55 1.38 12.39
N PHE A 4 -8.57 0.47 12.45
CA PHE A 4 -7.66 0.24 11.32
C PHE A 4 -8.39 -0.40 10.13
N ARG A 5 -9.26 -1.37 10.40
CA ARG A 5 -10.09 -2.01 9.36
C ARG A 5 -10.89 -0.97 8.58
N VAL A 6 -11.67 -0.17 9.30
CA VAL A 6 -12.52 0.88 8.71
C VAL A 6 -11.67 1.88 7.92
N ALA A 7 -10.57 2.37 8.48
CA ALA A 7 -9.72 3.34 7.80
C ALA A 7 -9.03 2.77 6.55
N ILE A 8 -8.62 1.49 6.56
CA ILE A 8 -8.03 0.84 5.37
C ILE A 8 -9.08 0.65 4.28
N ASP A 9 -10.30 0.27 4.63
CA ASP A 9 -11.40 0.12 3.66
C ASP A 9 -11.76 1.46 3.00
N LEU A 10 -11.49 2.58 3.68
CA LEU A 10 -11.68 3.93 3.15
C LEU A 10 -10.52 4.43 2.26
N LEU A 11 -9.37 3.76 2.21
CA LEU A 11 -8.20 4.23 1.44
C LEU A 11 -8.47 4.51 -0.06
N PRO A 12 -9.20 3.65 -0.81
CA PRO A 12 -9.47 3.88 -2.22
C PRO A 12 -10.26 5.17 -2.47
N HIS A 13 -10.98 5.65 -1.46
CA HIS A 13 -11.83 6.83 -1.51
C HIS A 13 -11.00 8.12 -1.45
N PHE A 14 -9.90 8.10 -0.71
CA PHE A 14 -8.99 9.25 -0.56
C PHE A 14 -8.09 9.45 -1.79
N THR A 15 -7.81 8.39 -2.55
CA THR A 15 -6.82 8.46 -3.63
C THR A 15 -7.31 9.06 -4.95
N TRP A 16 -8.60 9.34 -5.09
CA TRP A 16 -9.17 9.69 -6.39
C TRP A 16 -9.40 11.20 -6.58
N LEU A 17 -9.33 12.01 -5.52
CA LEU A 17 -9.62 13.44 -5.62
C LEU A 17 -8.36 14.24 -5.93
N GLY A 18 -8.47 15.09 -6.96
CA GLY A 18 -7.41 15.82 -7.65
C GLY A 18 -6.50 16.65 -6.76
N ALA A 19 -5.62 15.98 -6.04
CA ALA A 19 -4.51 16.57 -5.34
C ALA A 19 -3.48 17.12 -6.35
N THR A 20 -2.91 18.29 -6.09
CA THR A 20 -1.71 18.77 -6.78
C THR A 20 -0.57 17.76 -6.59
N THR A 21 0.43 17.73 -7.48
CA THR A 21 1.54 16.76 -7.43
C THR A 21 2.20 16.66 -6.04
N THR A 22 2.31 17.77 -5.30
CA THR A 22 2.88 17.79 -3.94
C THR A 22 1.95 17.15 -2.90
N GLN A 23 0.64 17.45 -2.95
CA GLN A 23 -0.34 16.86 -2.05
C GLN A 23 -0.47 15.34 -2.29
N GLN A 24 -0.31 14.89 -3.54
CA GLN A 24 -0.30 13.47 -3.89
C GLN A 24 0.81 12.69 -3.18
N TYR A 25 2.04 13.22 -3.16
CA TYR A 25 3.15 12.55 -2.46
C TYR A 25 2.93 12.46 -0.95
N HIS A 26 2.35 13.50 -0.36
CA HIS A 26 2.02 13.52 1.07
C HIS A 26 0.96 12.46 1.40
N ASP A 27 -0.14 12.43 0.64
CA ASP A 27 -1.21 11.46 0.85
C ASP A 27 -0.71 10.01 0.69
N LEU A 28 0.11 9.74 -0.34
CA LEU A 28 0.70 8.41 -0.54
C LEU A 28 1.63 7.99 0.61
N SER A 29 2.37 8.93 1.19
CA SER A 29 3.21 8.67 2.36
C SER A 29 2.36 8.33 3.59
N LEU A 30 1.29 9.08 3.83
CA LEU A 30 0.34 8.82 4.92
C LEU A 30 -0.30 7.43 4.79
N VAL A 31 -0.77 7.07 3.58
CA VAL A 31 -1.38 5.76 3.32
C VAL A 31 -0.39 4.63 3.62
N LYS A 32 0.87 4.77 3.18
CA LYS A 32 1.93 3.77 3.46
C LYS A 32 2.18 3.61 4.95
N ASN A 33 2.42 4.71 5.65
CA ASN A 33 2.72 4.69 7.09
C ASN A 33 1.54 4.11 7.89
N PHE A 34 0.31 4.45 7.49
CA PHE A 34 -0.90 3.92 8.12
C PHE A 34 -1.03 2.41 7.92
N ALA A 35 -0.81 1.92 6.69
CA ALA A 35 -0.90 0.50 6.38
C ALA A 35 0.17 -0.34 7.11
N VAL A 36 1.41 0.15 7.17
CA VAL A 36 2.51 -0.50 7.90
C VAL A 36 2.19 -0.61 9.40
N ARG A 37 1.64 0.45 10.00
CA ARG A 37 1.21 0.46 11.41
C ARG A 37 0.03 -0.48 11.67
N ALA A 38 -0.95 -0.49 10.77
CA ALA A 38 -2.10 -1.38 10.84
C ALA A 38 -1.64 -2.85 10.77
N ALA A 39 -0.77 -3.17 9.79
CA ALA A 39 -0.20 -4.50 9.63
C ALA A 39 0.60 -4.94 10.85
N PHE A 40 1.43 -4.06 11.41
CA PHE A 40 2.14 -4.34 12.67
C PHE A 40 1.18 -4.71 13.81
N THR A 41 0.09 -3.95 13.95
CA THR A 41 -0.93 -4.22 14.99
C THR A 41 -1.61 -5.58 14.78
N ALA A 42 -1.90 -5.94 13.52
CA ALA A 42 -2.46 -7.24 13.17
C ALA A 42 -1.47 -8.39 13.43
N ILE A 43 -0.19 -8.20 13.11
CA ILE A 43 0.89 -9.17 13.39
C ILE A 43 1.03 -9.42 14.90
N CYS A 44 0.99 -8.36 15.73
CA CYS A 44 1.00 -8.48 17.18
C CYS A 44 -0.21 -9.24 17.73
N SER A 45 -1.31 -9.29 16.98
CA SER A 45 -2.52 -10.05 17.31
C SER A 45 -2.55 -11.44 16.66
N SER A 46 -1.47 -11.87 15.98
CA SER A 46 -1.40 -13.11 15.18
C SER A 46 -2.39 -13.20 14.02
N GLU A 47 -2.94 -12.07 13.58
CA GLU A 47 -3.88 -11.95 12.46
C GLU A 47 -3.12 -11.73 11.14
N TYR A 48 -2.29 -12.70 10.75
CA TYR A 48 -1.33 -12.56 9.65
C TYR A 48 -1.99 -12.37 8.28
N SER A 49 -3.09 -13.09 8.04
CA SER A 49 -3.87 -12.94 6.81
C SER A 49 -4.42 -11.51 6.68
N GLN A 50 -4.94 -10.95 7.78
CA GLN A 50 -5.46 -9.60 7.78
C GLN A 50 -4.35 -8.57 7.58
N ALA A 51 -3.18 -8.77 8.19
CA ALA A 51 -2.00 -7.92 8.00
C ALA A 51 -1.59 -7.88 6.52
N LEU A 52 -1.56 -9.04 5.86
CA LEU A 52 -1.21 -9.16 4.45
C LEU A 52 -2.22 -8.47 3.54
N GLU A 53 -3.53 -8.68 3.77
CA GLU A 53 -4.59 -8.00 3.01
C GLU A 53 -4.50 -6.48 3.12
N TRP A 54 -4.20 -5.98 4.33
CA TRP A 54 -4.04 -4.54 4.58
C TRP A 54 -2.84 -3.95 3.85
N LEU A 55 -1.70 -4.65 3.86
CA LEU A 55 -0.51 -4.24 3.13
C LEU A 55 -0.76 -4.22 1.62
N GLU A 56 -1.32 -5.31 1.06
CA GLU A 56 -1.55 -5.38 -0.38
C GLU A 56 -2.60 -4.37 -0.84
N HIS A 57 -3.68 -4.19 -0.09
CA HIS A 57 -4.69 -3.18 -0.42
C HIS A 57 -4.10 -1.77 -0.50
N ALA A 58 -3.30 -1.38 0.50
CA ALA A 58 -2.63 -0.09 0.48
C ALA A 58 -1.63 0.03 -0.68
N ARG A 59 -0.93 -1.06 -1.02
CA ARG A 59 -0.03 -1.12 -2.18
C ARG A 59 -0.76 -0.91 -3.50
N CYS A 60 -1.88 -1.61 -3.71
CA CYS A 60 -2.72 -1.44 -4.90
C CYS A 60 -3.19 0.01 -5.04
N VAL A 61 -3.65 0.61 -3.94
CA VAL A 61 -4.07 2.02 -3.88
C VAL A 61 -2.92 2.97 -4.26
N VAL A 62 -1.73 2.76 -3.72
CA VAL A 62 -0.53 3.56 -4.02
C VAL A 62 -0.07 3.39 -5.47
N TRP A 63 -0.03 2.15 -5.97
CA TRP A 63 0.47 1.83 -7.31
C TRP A 63 -0.46 2.28 -8.41
N ASN A 64 -1.78 2.08 -8.27
CA ASN A 64 -2.75 2.61 -9.23
C ASN A 64 -2.57 4.11 -9.43
N ARG A 65 -2.33 4.85 -8.33
CA ARG A 65 -2.10 6.29 -8.40
C ARG A 65 -0.73 6.67 -8.95
N SER A 66 0.32 5.95 -8.54
CA SER A 66 1.71 6.27 -8.92
C SER A 66 2.04 5.95 -10.38
N LEU A 67 1.41 4.91 -10.94
CA LEU A 67 1.62 4.46 -12.31
C LEU A 67 0.59 5.02 -13.30
N MET A 68 -0.32 5.90 -12.84
CA MET A 68 -1.47 6.39 -13.62
C MET A 68 -2.22 5.25 -14.34
N LEU A 69 -2.29 4.08 -13.70
CA LEU A 69 -3.00 2.94 -14.25
C LEU A 69 -4.49 3.25 -14.25
N ARG A 70 -5.22 2.65 -15.19
CA ARG A 70 -6.68 2.73 -15.20
C ARG A 70 -7.20 2.24 -13.86
N SER A 71 -7.85 3.13 -13.14
CA SER A 71 -8.51 2.82 -11.89
C SER A 71 -9.75 1.94 -12.16
N PRO A 72 -10.29 1.28 -11.13
CA PRO A 72 -11.58 0.62 -11.23
C PRO A 72 -12.67 1.56 -11.78
N VAL A 73 -12.62 2.86 -11.42
CA VAL A 73 -13.57 3.88 -11.90
C VAL A 73 -13.42 4.15 -13.40
N ASP A 74 -12.20 4.09 -13.94
CA ASP A 74 -11.97 4.25 -15.39
C ASP A 74 -12.53 3.06 -16.17
N SER A 75 -12.43 1.85 -15.60
CA SER A 75 -13.06 0.65 -16.16
C SER A 75 -14.58 0.75 -16.08
N LEU A 76 -15.11 1.27 -14.97
CA LEU A 76 -16.54 1.54 -14.81
C LEU A 76 -17.04 2.57 -15.83
N ALA A 77 -16.28 3.62 -16.11
CA ALA A 77 -16.68 4.67 -17.05
C ALA A 77 -16.84 4.16 -18.50
N LEU A 78 -16.11 3.11 -18.88
CA LEU A 78 -16.21 2.50 -20.22
C LEU A 78 -17.49 1.69 -20.40
N SER A 79 -17.93 0.98 -19.37
CA SER A 79 -19.10 0.09 -19.45
C SER A 79 -20.39 0.72 -18.91
N TYR A 80 -20.28 1.57 -17.89
CA TYR A 80 -21.38 2.18 -17.14
C TYR A 80 -21.09 3.66 -16.82
N PRO A 81 -21.05 4.54 -17.84
CA PRO A 81 -20.62 5.94 -17.69
C PRO A 81 -21.46 6.74 -16.68
N ASP A 82 -22.77 6.49 -16.61
CA ASP A 82 -23.67 7.20 -15.68
C ASP A 82 -23.35 6.88 -14.21
N LEU A 83 -23.07 5.61 -13.90
CA LEU A 83 -22.68 5.21 -12.55
C LEU A 83 -21.30 5.73 -12.18
N ALA A 84 -20.36 5.72 -13.13
CA ALA A 84 -19.07 6.36 -12.93
C ALA A 84 -19.25 7.85 -12.61
N HIS A 85 -20.00 8.60 -13.42
CA HIS A 85 -20.23 10.04 -13.20
C HIS A 85 -20.91 10.33 -11.84
N ARG A 86 -21.90 9.50 -11.44
CA ARG A 86 -22.55 9.62 -10.12
C ARG A 86 -21.55 9.37 -8.99
N LEU A 87 -20.75 8.30 -9.07
CA LEU A 87 -19.73 7.98 -8.08
C LEU A 87 -18.72 9.13 -7.93
N GLN A 88 -18.23 9.63 -9.06
CA GLN A 88 -17.29 10.75 -9.12
C GLN A 88 -17.86 12.03 -8.50
N THR A 89 -19.12 12.34 -8.77
CA THR A 89 -19.81 13.51 -8.23
C THR A 89 -19.93 13.43 -6.71
N VAL A 90 -20.40 12.30 -6.18
CA VAL A 90 -20.58 12.12 -4.73
C VAL A 90 -19.22 12.10 -4.01
N SER A 91 -18.20 11.46 -4.58
CA SER A 91 -16.82 11.53 -4.04
C SER A 91 -16.33 12.95 -3.91
N ARG A 92 -16.53 13.79 -4.93
CA ARG A 92 -16.11 15.20 -4.92
C ARG A 92 -16.83 16.00 -3.84
N GLN A 93 -18.15 15.84 -3.73
CA GLN A 93 -18.93 16.52 -2.70
C GLN A 93 -18.48 16.09 -1.29
N LEU A 94 -18.26 14.79 -1.07
CA LEU A 94 -17.79 14.26 0.20
C LEU A 94 -16.40 14.80 0.57
N HIS A 95 -15.50 14.93 -0.41
CA HIS A 95 -14.18 15.50 -0.21
C HIS A 95 -14.21 16.98 0.17
N CYS A 96 -14.98 17.80 -0.57
CA CYS A 96 -15.15 19.22 -0.24
C CYS A 96 -15.74 19.39 1.16
N ALA A 97 -16.70 18.55 1.55
CA ALA A 97 -17.28 18.56 2.88
C ALA A 97 -16.27 18.18 3.98
N ASN A 98 -15.31 17.27 3.69
CA ASN A 98 -14.27 16.86 4.64
C ASN A 98 -13.11 17.86 4.74
N SER A 99 -12.69 18.46 3.62
CA SER A 99 -11.55 19.37 3.57
C SER A 99 -11.88 20.79 4.04
N GLY A 100 -13.16 21.12 4.26
CA GLY A 100 -13.60 22.48 4.63
C GLY A 100 -13.43 23.53 3.52
N LEU A 101 -12.87 23.13 2.37
CA LEU A 101 -12.72 23.91 1.15
C LEU A 101 -14.05 23.92 0.41
N GLN A 102 -15.00 24.74 0.88
CA GLN A 102 -16.16 25.07 0.07
C GLN A 102 -15.80 26.17 -0.94
N PRO A 103 -16.31 26.11 -2.18
CA PRO A 103 -16.28 27.27 -3.07
C PRO A 103 -17.00 28.42 -2.37
N SER A 104 -16.35 29.57 -2.29
CA SER A 104 -16.81 30.77 -1.59
C SER A 104 -18.29 31.08 -1.85
N GLY A 105 -19.06 31.31 -0.78
CA GLY A 105 -20.24 32.17 -0.86
C GLY A 105 -21.59 31.66 -0.33
N VAL A 106 -21.67 30.67 0.57
CA VAL A 106 -22.95 30.39 1.25
C VAL A 106 -22.75 30.11 2.74
N ASP A 107 -23.11 31.09 3.57
CA ASP A 107 -23.27 30.95 5.01
C ASP A 107 -24.42 29.98 5.31
N LEU A 108 -24.09 28.76 5.75
CA LEU A 108 -25.05 27.84 6.34
C LEU A 108 -24.44 27.18 7.58
N SER A 109 -24.93 27.63 8.73
CA SER A 109 -24.99 27.01 10.06
C SER A 109 -24.17 25.73 10.29
N SER A 110 -23.31 25.80 11.31
CA SER A 110 -22.45 24.73 11.84
C SER A 110 -23.15 23.41 12.16
N SER A 111 -24.48 23.38 12.26
CA SER A 111 -25.30 22.18 12.50
C SER A 111 -25.52 21.30 11.26
N ASN A 112 -25.41 21.83 10.04
CA ASN A 112 -25.70 21.09 8.80
C ASN A 112 -24.51 20.28 8.25
N THR A 113 -23.31 20.43 8.80
CA THR A 113 -22.10 19.85 8.19
C THR A 113 -21.94 18.35 8.47
N ILE A 114 -22.31 17.88 9.67
CA ILE A 114 -22.16 16.46 10.07
C ILE A 114 -23.24 15.59 9.41
N GLU A 115 -24.50 16.02 9.48
CA GLU A 115 -25.61 15.29 8.86
C GLU A 115 -25.47 15.23 7.33
N HIS A 116 -25.03 16.34 6.71
CA HIS A 116 -24.73 16.38 5.28
C HIS A 116 -23.58 15.43 4.91
N ARG A 117 -22.50 15.38 5.69
CA ARG A 117 -21.40 14.40 5.48
C ARG A 117 -21.89 12.97 5.60
N HIS A 118 -22.70 12.66 6.62
CA HIS A 118 -23.26 11.31 6.78
C HIS A 118 -24.17 10.93 5.60
N ARG A 119 -25.00 11.86 5.10
CA ARG A 119 -25.83 11.63 3.92
C ARG A 119 -24.97 11.34 2.68
N LEU A 120 -23.93 12.14 2.43
CA LEU A 120 -23.00 11.93 1.31
C LEU A 120 -22.26 10.60 1.43
N ALA A 121 -21.84 10.20 2.64
CA ALA A 121 -21.19 8.91 2.88
C ALA A 121 -22.13 7.72 2.61
N ARG A 122 -23.42 7.84 2.97
CA ARG A 122 -24.44 6.82 2.63
C ARG A 122 -24.65 6.74 1.13
N GLN A 123 -24.91 7.88 0.47
CA GLN A 123 -25.08 7.93 -0.98
C GLN A 123 -23.87 7.35 -1.73
N TYR A 124 -22.66 7.63 -1.24
CA TYR A 124 -21.45 7.05 -1.79
C TYR A 124 -21.45 5.52 -1.67
N SER A 125 -21.76 5.01 -0.47
CA SER A 125 -21.82 3.58 -0.19
C SER A 125 -22.87 2.88 -1.05
N ASP A 126 -24.03 3.51 -1.24
CA ASP A 126 -25.11 3.00 -2.08
C ASP A 126 -24.68 2.90 -3.56
N VAL A 127 -23.95 3.90 -4.07
CA VAL A 127 -23.44 3.87 -5.45
C VAL A 127 -22.37 2.79 -5.60
N VAL A 128 -21.47 2.62 -4.62
CA VAL A 128 -20.47 1.54 -4.65
C VAL A 128 -21.14 0.17 -4.63
N ASN A 129 -22.18 -0.03 -3.83
CA ASN A 129 -22.92 -1.28 -3.79
C ASN A 129 -23.65 -1.54 -5.12
N GLN A 130 -24.29 -0.52 -5.72
CA GLN A 130 -24.88 -0.63 -7.06
C GLN A 130 -23.85 -1.06 -8.11
N VAL A 131 -22.61 -0.57 -8.02
CA VAL A 131 -21.53 -0.99 -8.93
C VAL A 131 -21.13 -2.44 -8.68
N ARG A 132 -21.08 -2.88 -7.42
CA ARG A 132 -20.73 -4.28 -7.08
C ARG A 132 -21.76 -5.31 -7.53
N ASP A 133 -23.01 -4.91 -7.69
CA ASP A 133 -24.06 -5.77 -8.25
C ASP A 133 -23.93 -5.98 -9.78
N LEU A 134 -23.04 -5.23 -10.45
CA LEU A 134 -22.82 -5.36 -11.89
C LEU A 134 -21.90 -6.55 -12.22
N PRO A 135 -22.17 -7.26 -13.35
CA PRO A 135 -21.28 -8.31 -13.83
C PRO A 135 -19.85 -7.80 -14.05
N GLY A 136 -18.88 -8.46 -13.42
CA GLY A 136 -17.45 -8.11 -13.52
C GLY A 136 -16.98 -7.04 -12.53
N PHE A 137 -17.85 -6.50 -11.68
CA PHE A 137 -17.52 -5.46 -10.70
C PHE A 137 -17.73 -5.90 -9.23
N GLY A 138 -17.93 -7.20 -8.96
CA GLY A 138 -18.20 -7.72 -7.60
C GLY A 138 -17.17 -7.30 -6.54
N ASP A 139 -15.91 -7.21 -6.93
CA ASP A 139 -14.80 -6.78 -6.06
C ASP A 139 -14.47 -5.28 -6.18
N PHE A 140 -15.36 -4.47 -6.77
CA PHE A 140 -15.12 -3.05 -7.01
C PHE A 140 -14.80 -2.30 -5.71
N LEU A 141 -13.62 -1.68 -5.67
CA LEU A 141 -13.05 -1.00 -4.51
C LEU A 141 -13.05 -1.86 -3.23
N GLN A 142 -13.02 -3.19 -3.36
CA GLN A 142 -12.80 -4.10 -2.23
C GLN A 142 -11.32 -4.44 -2.08
N ARG A 143 -10.97 -4.85 -0.85
CA ARG A 143 -9.65 -5.42 -0.58
C ARG A 143 -9.50 -6.76 -1.29
N THR A 144 -8.34 -6.98 -1.90
CA THR A 144 -7.92 -8.30 -2.35
C THR A 144 -7.89 -9.24 -1.14
N LYS A 145 -8.61 -10.35 -1.21
CA LYS A 145 -8.69 -11.32 -0.11
C LYS A 145 -7.41 -12.15 -0.06
N VAL A 146 -7.04 -12.63 1.12
CA VAL A 146 -5.83 -13.44 1.29
C VAL A 146 -5.81 -14.67 0.37
N ASN A 147 -6.96 -15.26 0.08
CA ASN A 147 -7.08 -16.41 -0.84
C ASN A 147 -6.63 -16.09 -2.27
N ASP A 148 -6.77 -14.84 -2.71
CA ASP A 148 -6.29 -14.42 -4.03
C ASP A 148 -4.78 -14.19 -3.99
N LEU A 149 -4.26 -13.73 -2.85
CA LEU A 149 -2.83 -13.54 -2.62
C LEU A 149 -2.08 -14.88 -2.51
N THR A 150 -2.67 -15.89 -1.87
CA THR A 150 -2.06 -17.22 -1.80
C THR A 150 -2.00 -17.92 -3.15
N ARG A 151 -2.99 -17.69 -4.02
CA ARG A 151 -2.94 -18.15 -5.42
C ARG A 151 -1.78 -17.52 -6.21
N ALA A 152 -1.37 -16.31 -5.88
CA ALA A 152 -0.23 -15.65 -6.54
C ALA A 152 1.12 -16.33 -6.22
N ALA A 153 1.22 -17.06 -5.12
CA ALA A 153 2.41 -17.82 -4.74
C ALA A 153 2.55 -19.16 -5.50
N CYS A 154 1.92 -19.31 -6.67
CA CYS A 154 1.94 -20.55 -7.44
C CYS A 154 3.32 -20.95 -7.98
N HIS A 155 4.24 -19.99 -8.14
CA HIS A 155 5.58 -20.23 -8.69
C HIS A 155 6.70 -20.22 -7.64
N GLY A 156 6.37 -20.00 -6.37
CA GLY A 156 7.35 -19.98 -5.28
C GLY A 156 6.89 -19.17 -4.07
N PRO A 157 7.64 -19.22 -2.97
CA PRO A 157 7.32 -18.46 -1.77
C PRO A 157 7.32 -16.95 -2.04
N ILE A 158 6.30 -16.25 -1.51
CA ILE A 158 6.26 -14.79 -1.50
C ILE A 158 6.55 -14.31 -0.08
N VAL A 159 7.49 -13.39 0.05
CA VAL A 159 7.90 -12.84 1.35
C VAL A 159 7.62 -11.35 1.37
N VAL A 160 6.77 -10.93 2.30
CA VAL A 160 6.41 -9.53 2.52
C VAL A 160 7.06 -9.06 3.81
N ILE A 161 7.90 -8.02 3.70
CA ILE A 161 8.60 -7.43 4.85
C ILE A 161 7.83 -6.20 5.32
N ASN A 162 7.43 -6.19 6.59
CA ASN A 162 6.86 -5.05 7.27
C ASN A 162 7.87 -4.49 8.27
N CYS A 163 8.25 -3.21 8.12
CA CYS A 163 9.16 -2.53 9.04
C CYS A 163 8.41 -1.43 9.78
N TYR A 164 8.28 -1.52 11.10
CA TYR A 164 7.62 -0.50 11.90
C TYR A 164 8.42 -0.22 13.17
N GLU A 165 8.89 1.01 13.31
CA GLU A 165 9.69 1.46 14.45
C GLU A 165 10.92 0.55 14.69
N GLN A 166 10.94 -0.18 15.81
CA GLN A 166 12.06 -1.02 16.27
C GLN A 166 11.91 -2.49 15.86
N ARG A 167 10.83 -2.87 15.17
CA ARG A 167 10.57 -4.26 14.80
C ARG A 167 10.33 -4.39 13.31
N CYS A 168 10.97 -5.38 12.72
CA CYS A 168 10.68 -5.86 11.39
C CYS A 168 10.08 -7.26 11.47
N ASP A 169 9.15 -7.56 10.58
CA ASP A 169 8.47 -8.84 10.49
C ASP A 169 8.39 -9.27 9.03
N ALA A 170 8.58 -10.56 8.77
CA ALA A 170 8.33 -11.18 7.48
C ALA A 170 7.04 -12.00 7.55
N LEU A 171 6.14 -11.75 6.60
CA LEU A 171 4.98 -12.58 6.31
C LEU A 171 5.29 -13.41 5.07
N ILE A 172 5.12 -14.73 5.18
CA ILE A 172 5.57 -15.68 4.17
C ILE A 172 4.37 -16.47 3.67
N ILE A 173 4.16 -16.42 2.37
CA ILE A 173 3.14 -17.17 1.64
C ILE A 173 3.85 -18.34 0.97
N LEU A 174 3.45 -19.56 1.30
CA LEU A 174 3.99 -20.77 0.69
C LEU A 174 3.06 -21.28 -0.42
N PRO A 175 3.62 -21.78 -1.54
CA PRO A 175 2.81 -22.38 -2.61
C PRO A 175 1.90 -23.48 -2.07
N GLY A 176 0.61 -23.43 -2.43
CA GLY A 176 -0.38 -24.45 -2.05
C GLY A 176 -0.79 -24.44 -0.57
N LYS A 177 -0.32 -23.49 0.24
CA LYS A 177 -0.78 -23.30 1.62
C LYS A 177 -1.69 -22.07 1.73
N HIS A 178 -2.73 -22.20 2.54
CA HIS A 178 -3.65 -21.11 2.85
C HIS A 178 -3.19 -20.28 4.07
N ASP A 179 -2.39 -20.87 4.95
CA ASP A 179 -1.88 -20.20 6.14
C ASP A 179 -0.66 -19.34 5.83
N ILE A 180 -0.63 -18.16 6.45
CA ILE A 180 0.49 -17.21 6.36
C ILE A 180 1.46 -17.48 7.50
N SER A 181 2.72 -17.77 7.15
CA SER A 181 3.77 -17.95 8.14
C SER A 181 4.35 -16.60 8.55
N HIS A 182 4.74 -16.46 9.82
CA HIS A 182 5.32 -15.24 10.37
C HIS A 182 6.73 -15.50 10.90
N LEU A 183 7.64 -14.58 10.62
CA LEU A 183 9.02 -14.58 11.12
C LEU A 183 9.39 -13.18 11.65
N PRO A 184 9.65 -13.01 12.96
CA PRO A 184 10.20 -11.77 13.46
C PRO A 184 11.66 -11.58 12.99
N LEU A 185 12.02 -10.35 12.64
CA LEU A 185 13.35 -9.96 12.16
C LEU A 185 13.99 -8.93 13.10
N PRO A 186 14.40 -9.33 14.32
CA PRO A 186 14.91 -8.39 15.34
C PRO A 186 16.26 -7.75 14.96
N GLY A 187 16.99 -8.32 14.01
CA GLY A 187 18.25 -7.76 13.50
C GLY A 187 18.06 -6.60 12.52
N PHE A 188 16.83 -6.16 12.26
CA PHE A 188 16.51 -5.08 11.34
C PHE A 188 15.43 -4.16 11.91
N THR A 189 15.52 -2.87 11.59
CA THR A 189 14.59 -1.84 12.07
C THR A 189 14.19 -0.91 10.95
N GLU A 190 13.13 -0.13 11.16
CA GLU A 190 12.71 0.89 10.19
C GLU A 190 13.83 1.92 9.96
N HIS A 191 14.50 2.36 11.02
CA HIS A 191 15.61 3.30 10.92
C HIS A 191 16.81 2.69 10.15
N ALA A 192 17.11 1.40 10.35
CA ALA A 192 18.12 0.71 9.54
C ALA A 192 17.72 0.66 8.06
N ALA A 193 16.45 0.37 7.75
CA ALA A 193 15.93 0.37 6.39
C ALA A 193 16.02 1.76 5.72
N GLN A 194 15.63 2.81 6.44
CA GLN A 194 15.70 4.20 5.96
C GLN A 194 17.16 4.64 5.71
N ARG A 195 18.07 4.28 6.61
CA ARG A 195 19.51 4.53 6.44
C ARG A 195 20.06 3.80 5.22
N SER A 196 19.79 2.50 5.10
CA SER A 196 20.20 1.70 3.93
C SER A 196 19.70 2.28 2.61
N LEU A 197 18.45 2.76 2.57
CA LEU A 197 17.88 3.42 1.40
C LEU A 197 18.57 4.76 1.08
N SER A 198 18.85 5.57 2.10
CA SER A 198 19.57 6.84 1.96
C SER A 198 20.98 6.63 1.43
N ASP A 199 21.70 5.68 2.02
CA ASP A 199 23.06 5.29 1.64
C ASP A 199 23.09 4.80 0.18
N LEU A 200 22.15 3.90 -0.19
CA LEU A 200 22.02 3.41 -1.56
C LEU A 200 21.72 4.53 -2.55
N ARG A 201 20.75 5.40 -2.26
CA ARG A 201 20.40 6.56 -3.12
C ARG A 201 21.57 7.52 -3.28
N SER A 202 22.27 7.83 -2.20
CA SER A 202 23.44 8.71 -2.23
C SER A 202 24.57 8.10 -3.07
N SER A 203 24.77 6.78 -2.96
CA SER A 203 25.76 6.03 -3.73
C SER A 203 25.44 6.06 -5.23
N LEU A 204 24.20 5.72 -5.61
CA LEU A 204 23.75 5.72 -7.01
C LEU A 204 23.85 7.12 -7.65
N ARG A 205 23.54 8.17 -6.90
CA ARG A 205 23.70 9.56 -7.37
C ARG A 205 25.16 9.92 -7.64
N ARG A 206 26.08 9.49 -6.77
CA ARG A 206 27.53 9.73 -6.93
C ARG A 206 28.13 8.92 -8.08
N SER A 207 27.60 7.73 -8.35
CA SER A 207 28.04 6.86 -9.47
C SER A 207 27.55 7.33 -10.84
N GLY A 208 26.72 8.38 -10.93
CA GLY A 208 26.27 8.93 -12.22
C GLY A 208 25.41 7.96 -13.05
N ILE A 209 24.80 6.94 -12.42
CA ILE A 209 23.94 5.97 -13.11
C ILE A 209 22.60 6.66 -13.40
N ARG A 210 22.55 7.42 -14.50
CA ARG A 210 21.30 7.75 -15.22
C ARG A 210 21.09 6.70 -16.31
N GLU A 211 19.84 6.37 -16.56
CA GLU A 211 19.34 5.25 -17.38
C GLU A 211 20.16 4.92 -18.65
N ARG A 212 20.36 3.61 -18.86
CA ARG A 212 20.90 2.94 -20.07
C ARG A 212 22.38 3.21 -20.35
N GLY A 213 23.25 2.44 -19.69
CA GLY A 213 24.63 2.25 -20.13
C GLY A 213 25.38 1.29 -19.22
N PHE A 214 25.78 0.14 -19.75
CA PHE A 214 26.68 -0.78 -19.08
C PHE A 214 28.06 -0.11 -18.98
N ARG A 215 28.42 0.40 -17.80
CA ARG A 215 29.79 0.86 -17.52
C ARG A 215 30.50 -0.21 -16.70
N ILE A 216 31.75 -0.45 -17.10
CA ILE A 216 32.70 -1.38 -16.51
C ILE A 216 32.70 -1.21 -14.98
N TRP A 217 32.55 -2.34 -14.28
CA TRP A 217 32.66 -2.45 -12.83
C TRP A 217 34.08 -2.03 -12.41
N GLN A 218 34.24 -0.79 -11.97
CA GLN A 218 35.49 -0.29 -11.40
C GLN A 218 35.25 -0.02 -9.91
N GLU A 219 36.17 -0.46 -9.06
CA GLU A 219 36.13 -0.30 -7.60
C GLU A 219 36.03 1.19 -7.22
N SER A 220 34.80 1.67 -7.09
CA SER A 220 34.47 3.01 -6.61
C SER A 220 34.03 2.90 -5.15
N PRO A 221 34.25 3.93 -4.30
CA PRO A 221 33.70 3.99 -2.93
C PRO A 221 32.17 3.81 -2.89
N ALA A 222 31.48 4.01 -4.01
CA ALA A 222 30.07 3.67 -4.17
C ALA A 222 29.78 2.16 -4.04
N HIS A 223 30.68 1.29 -4.51
CA HIS A 223 30.56 -0.17 -4.42
C HIS A 223 30.64 -0.65 -2.98
N GLU A 224 31.52 -0.08 -2.16
CA GLU A 224 31.61 -0.46 -0.74
C GLU A 224 30.33 -0.14 0.02
N VAL A 225 29.70 1.01 -0.26
CA VAL A 225 28.42 1.38 0.36
C VAL A 225 27.33 0.38 -0.03
N ILE A 226 27.23 0.03 -1.32
CA ILE A 226 26.25 -0.94 -1.81
C ILE A 226 26.52 -2.32 -1.19
N GLY A 227 27.79 -2.75 -1.15
CA GLY A 227 28.20 -4.01 -0.52
C GLY A 227 27.81 -4.06 0.96
N ARG A 228 28.05 -2.99 1.72
CA ARG A 228 27.61 -2.90 3.13
C ARG A 228 26.10 -2.98 3.29
N VAL A 229 25.34 -2.27 2.44
CA VAL A 229 23.86 -2.33 2.47
C VAL A 229 23.37 -3.75 2.16
N LEU A 230 23.89 -4.38 1.11
CA LEU A 230 23.52 -5.76 0.75
C LEU A 230 23.92 -6.76 1.83
N ALA A 231 25.09 -6.59 2.46
CA ALA A 231 25.52 -7.43 3.57
C ALA A 231 24.58 -7.30 4.77
N THR A 232 24.16 -6.08 5.14
CA THR A 232 23.17 -5.88 6.21
C THR A 232 21.84 -6.54 5.87
N LEU A 233 21.31 -6.34 4.65
CA LEU A 233 20.06 -6.98 4.21
C LEU A 233 20.16 -8.50 4.19
N TRP A 234 21.32 -9.04 3.78
CA TRP A 234 21.56 -10.47 3.78
C TRP A 234 21.47 -11.06 5.18
N HIS A 235 22.27 -10.55 6.13
CA HIS A 235 22.36 -11.11 7.47
C HIS A 235 21.11 -10.87 8.30
N SER A 236 20.46 -9.71 8.14
CA SER A 236 19.33 -9.32 9.00
C SER A 236 17.96 -9.69 8.44
N VAL A 237 17.82 -9.95 7.14
CA VAL A 237 16.52 -10.19 6.49
C VAL A 237 16.54 -11.45 5.64
N VAL A 238 17.41 -11.52 4.63
CA VAL A 238 17.34 -12.59 3.61
C VAL A 238 17.72 -13.95 4.20
N LYS A 239 18.86 -14.06 4.89
CA LYS A 239 19.33 -15.31 5.47
C LYS A 239 18.32 -15.90 6.46
N PRO A 240 17.78 -15.16 7.46
CA PRO A 240 16.74 -15.67 8.36
C PRO A 240 15.51 -16.24 7.63
N VAL A 241 15.08 -15.58 6.55
CA VAL A 241 13.95 -16.03 5.73
C VAL A 241 14.31 -17.33 4.98
N LEU A 242 15.49 -17.40 4.36
CA LEU A 242 15.93 -18.59 3.64
C LEU A 242 16.20 -19.78 4.57
N ASP A 243 16.71 -19.53 5.78
CA ASP A 243 16.89 -20.53 6.84
C ASP A 243 15.53 -21.13 7.23
N LEU A 244 14.50 -20.30 7.42
CA LEU A 244 13.14 -20.77 7.70
C LEU A 244 12.53 -21.58 6.54
N LEU A 245 12.85 -21.21 5.30
CA LEU A 245 12.41 -21.94 4.09
C LEU A 245 13.25 -23.20 3.80
N ALA A 246 14.28 -23.49 4.62
CA ALA A 246 15.24 -24.57 4.42
C ALA A 246 15.98 -24.52 3.07
N TYR A 247 16.22 -23.32 2.54
CA TYR A 247 16.98 -23.13 1.29
C TYR A 247 18.49 -22.95 1.49
N THR A 248 18.93 -22.74 2.73
CA THR A 248 20.34 -22.55 3.11
C THR A 248 20.99 -23.81 3.67
N VAL A 249 20.39 -24.99 3.46
CA VAL A 249 21.06 -26.26 3.78
C VAL A 249 22.32 -26.33 2.92
N LEU A 250 23.45 -26.02 3.54
CA LEU A 250 24.79 -26.20 3.02
C LEU A 250 24.97 -27.70 2.74
N HIS A 251 25.17 -28.03 1.46
CA HIS A 251 25.91 -29.22 1.06
C HIS A 251 27.40 -29.01 1.35
#